data_AF-A0AAU1NJR6-F1
#
_entry.id   AF-A0AAU1NJR6-F1
#
_cell.length_a   1.000
_cell.length_b   1.000
_cell.length_c   1.000
_cell.angle_alpha   90.00
_cell.angle_beta   90.00
_cell.angle_gamma   90.00
#
_symmetry.space_group_name_H-M   'P 1'
#
loop_
_entity.id
_entity.type
_entity.pdbx_description
1 polymer ?
#
loop_
_entity_poly.entity_id
_entity_poly.type
_entity_poly.pdbx_seq_one_letter_code
_entity_poly.pdbx_strand_id
1 'polypeptide(L)'
;MEDRLAAVRADREAGRVHVVRGGKRLMNTRHNLATAQLTEQEWRQRWEAGRWFLQADGESGKRNGNETIRISPDGEVSIKLPAPLAGYANSKHGRYVLAAKVRFPHRGQEWRDRVEANRAVAYRIHLDVARSRWYLTASWAFPVAPTIPMDAALAHGVIGVDTNADHLAAWRLDTHGNPIGRPRRFFCDLSGTAQHRDAQVRHALTRLLNWAKSCGVAAVAVEDLDFATEKSREKHGRKRRFRQVISGMPTGKLRARLASMADQTGIAVIAVDPAYTSKWGAQHWQRPLTSRTRKTSRHDAASIAIGRRAQGHPIRRRTAPPPHDQSDRVGHRTVQAERRALAGEEPRPRMPGPRTRSVPPGRGANAGDQCAQNRSGHAAEHGFWQQDPLPLSL
;
A
#
# COMPACT_ATOMS: atom_id res chain seq x y z
N MET A 1 -5.30 -1.32 9.90
CA MET A 1 -6.52 -0.57 10.30
C MET A 1 -7.16 -1.22 11.53
N GLU A 2 -7.17 -2.55 11.61
CA GLU A 2 -7.73 -3.34 12.70
C GLU A 2 -7.13 -3.04 14.08
N ASP A 3 -5.81 -2.94 14.21
CA ASP A 3 -5.16 -2.58 15.50
C ASP A 3 -5.61 -1.23 16.06
N ARG A 4 -5.87 -0.27 15.17
CA ARG A 4 -6.33 1.08 15.56
C ARG A 4 -7.78 1.05 16.01
N LEU A 5 -8.60 0.19 15.40
CA LEU A 5 -9.98 -0.02 15.81
C LEU A 5 -10.05 -0.71 17.18
N ALA A 6 -9.23 -1.74 17.40
CA ALA A 6 -9.15 -2.45 18.68
C ALA A 6 -8.74 -1.50 19.82
N ALA A 7 -7.73 -0.66 19.61
CA ALA A 7 -7.31 0.34 20.59
C ALA A 7 -8.41 1.36 20.90
N VAL A 8 -9.09 1.89 19.87
CA VAL A 8 -10.19 2.85 20.06
C VAL A 8 -11.38 2.22 20.78
N ARG A 9 -11.68 0.93 20.54
CA ARG A 9 -12.72 0.20 21.26
C ARG A 9 -12.37 0.01 22.73
N ALA A 10 -11.13 -0.40 23.04
CA ALA A 10 -10.67 -0.54 24.41
C ALA A 10 -10.69 0.79 25.18
N ASP A 11 -10.31 1.90 24.53
CA ASP A 11 -10.40 3.24 25.14
C ASP A 11 -11.85 3.67 25.37
N ARG A 12 -12.77 3.35 24.44
CA ARG A 12 -14.20 3.59 24.61
C ARG A 12 -14.78 2.79 25.79
N GLU A 13 -14.46 1.50 25.89
CA GLU A 13 -14.89 0.63 27.00
C GLU A 13 -14.34 1.12 28.34
N ALA A 14 -13.13 1.67 28.36
CA ALA A 14 -12.51 2.28 29.54
C ALA A 14 -12.95 3.73 29.81
N GLY A 15 -13.89 4.29 29.04
CA GLY A 15 -14.35 5.68 29.18
C GLY A 15 -13.27 6.75 28.91
N ARG A 16 -12.18 6.40 28.22
CA ARG A 16 -11.06 7.29 27.94
C ARG A 16 -11.24 8.01 26.60
N VAL A 17 -11.19 9.35 26.64
CA VAL A 17 -11.23 10.18 25.43
C VAL A 17 -9.93 10.97 25.31
N HIS A 18 -9.19 10.75 24.23
CA HIS A 18 -7.96 11.48 23.94
C HIS A 18 -8.22 12.71 23.06
N VAL A 19 -8.55 13.84 23.68
CA VAL A 19 -8.77 15.12 22.97
C VAL A 19 -7.57 16.05 23.17
N VAL A 20 -7.06 16.61 22.07
CA VAL A 20 -5.98 17.61 22.11
C VAL A 20 -6.29 18.73 21.14
N ARG A 21 -6.32 19.97 21.63
CA ARG A 21 -6.57 21.16 20.81
C ARG A 21 -5.38 21.49 19.92
N GLY A 22 -5.55 21.35 18.61
CA GLY A 22 -4.47 21.56 17.63
C GLY A 22 -3.68 20.31 17.28
N GLY A 23 -4.12 19.14 17.75
CA GLY A 23 -3.58 17.85 17.34
C GLY A 23 -2.43 17.33 18.19
N LYS A 24 -2.42 16.01 18.36
CA LYS A 24 -1.47 15.26 19.19
C LYS A 24 -0.01 15.59 18.91
N ARG A 25 0.37 15.76 17.63
CA ARG A 25 1.76 16.03 17.24
C ARG A 25 2.25 17.38 17.75
N LEU A 26 1.47 18.45 17.61
CA LEU A 26 1.85 19.78 18.09
C LEU A 26 1.94 19.82 19.61
N MET A 27 1.04 19.14 20.32
CA MET A 27 1.11 19.04 21.78
C MET A 27 2.33 18.23 22.24
N ASN A 28 2.62 17.10 21.60
CA ASN A 28 3.83 16.35 21.89
C ASN A 28 5.10 17.19 21.65
N THR A 29 5.13 18.01 20.60
CA THR A 29 6.22 18.96 20.36
C THR A 29 6.29 20.01 21.47
N ARG A 30 5.16 20.51 22.00
CA ARG A 30 5.14 21.46 23.12
C ARG A 30 5.74 20.92 24.41
N HIS A 31 5.54 19.63 24.68
CA HIS A 31 6.12 18.97 25.85
C HIS A 31 7.60 18.62 25.67
N ASN A 32 8.10 18.61 24.43
CA ASN A 32 9.46 18.21 24.08
C ASN A 32 10.16 19.29 23.24
N LEU A 33 10.05 20.56 23.66
CA LEU A 33 10.58 21.71 22.93
C LEU A 33 12.11 21.62 22.71
N ALA A 34 12.85 21.17 23.72
CA ALA A 34 14.30 20.98 23.63
C ALA A 34 14.67 19.95 22.54
N THR A 35 13.99 18.80 22.51
CA THR A 35 14.20 17.77 21.47
C THR A 35 13.77 18.25 20.08
N ALA A 36 12.73 19.08 20.02
CA ALA A 36 12.26 19.67 18.77
C ALA A 36 13.09 20.86 18.29
N GLN A 37 14.04 21.34 19.12
CA GLN A 37 14.83 22.55 18.88
C GLN A 37 13.92 23.75 18.56
N LEU A 38 12.90 23.96 19.38
CA LEU A 38 11.96 25.07 19.25
C LEU A 38 11.83 25.84 20.55
N THR A 39 11.69 27.14 20.44
CA THR A 39 11.20 27.97 21.53
C THR A 39 9.68 27.83 21.66
N GLU A 40 9.14 28.23 22.82
CA GLU A 40 7.69 28.29 23.01
C GLU A 40 7.03 29.26 22.03
N GLN A 41 7.67 30.39 21.72
CA GLN A 41 7.13 31.39 20.79
C GLN A 41 7.03 30.83 19.36
N GLU A 42 8.08 30.19 18.88
CA GLU A 42 8.07 29.53 17.55
C GLU A 42 7.04 28.40 17.49
N TRP A 43 6.89 27.63 18.57
CA TRP A 43 5.84 26.63 18.66
C TRP A 43 4.44 27.27 18.59
N ARG A 44 4.21 28.39 19.31
CA ARG A 44 2.93 29.08 19.35
C ARG A 44 2.56 29.63 17.98
N GLN A 45 3.50 30.24 17.28
CA GLN A 45 3.31 30.69 15.89
C GLN A 45 2.90 29.53 14.99
N ARG A 46 3.60 28.38 15.08
CA ARG A 46 3.23 27.18 14.31
C ARG A 46 1.84 26.66 14.67
N TRP A 47 1.47 26.72 15.94
CA TRP A 47 0.15 26.32 16.41
C TRP A 47 -0.93 27.24 15.83
N GLU A 48 -0.78 28.56 15.91
CA GLU A 48 -1.74 29.53 15.37
C GLU A 48 -1.87 29.40 13.85
N ALA A 49 -0.75 29.42 13.14
CA ALA A 49 -0.73 29.33 11.67
C ALA A 49 -1.29 28.00 11.14
N GLY A 50 -1.24 26.91 11.90
CA GLY A 50 -1.89 25.65 11.53
C GLY A 50 -3.41 25.76 11.34
N ARG A 51 -4.02 26.85 11.82
CA ARG A 51 -5.44 27.19 11.68
C ARG A 51 -5.68 28.28 10.63
N TRP A 52 -4.62 28.89 10.11
CA TRP A 52 -4.69 29.88 9.05
C TRP A 52 -4.78 29.16 7.71
N PHE A 53 -5.95 28.61 7.43
CA PHE A 53 -6.24 28.02 6.14
C PHE A 53 -7.68 28.31 5.70
N LEU A 54 -7.87 28.37 4.39
CA LEU A 54 -9.18 28.33 3.75
C LEU A 54 -9.17 27.16 2.78
N GLN A 55 -10.17 26.28 2.88
CA GLN A 55 -10.31 25.13 2.01
C GLN A 55 -11.71 25.10 1.42
N ALA A 56 -11.79 24.72 0.15
CA ALA A 56 -13.04 24.48 -0.55
C ALA A 56 -12.91 23.21 -1.39
N ASP A 57 -13.90 22.33 -1.29
CA ASP A 57 -13.97 21.13 -2.12
C ASP A 57 -14.37 21.49 -3.56
N GLY A 58 -13.99 20.63 -4.49
CA GLY A 58 -14.25 20.84 -5.92
C GLY A 58 -15.66 20.41 -6.32
N GLU A 59 -16.25 21.13 -7.26
CA GLU A 59 -17.58 20.89 -7.79
C GLU A 59 -17.53 20.81 -9.31
N SER A 60 -17.88 19.66 -9.88
CA SER A 60 -17.93 19.49 -11.34
C SER A 60 -19.08 20.31 -11.93
N GLY A 61 -18.86 20.91 -13.10
CA GLY A 61 -19.83 21.78 -13.78
C GLY A 61 -19.84 23.22 -13.26
N LYS A 62 -19.22 23.51 -12.10
CA LYS A 62 -19.02 24.89 -11.65
C LYS A 62 -17.87 25.53 -12.41
N ARG A 63 -17.98 26.84 -12.61
CA ARG A 63 -16.94 27.63 -13.26
C ARG A 63 -15.60 27.43 -12.57
N ASN A 64 -14.59 27.01 -13.33
CA ASN A 64 -13.24 26.69 -12.86
C ASN A 64 -13.18 25.55 -11.80
N GLY A 65 -14.22 24.71 -11.73
CA GLY A 65 -14.24 23.49 -10.93
C GLY A 65 -14.51 23.67 -9.43
N ASN A 66 -14.86 24.88 -8.99
CA ASN A 66 -15.07 25.21 -7.56
C ASN A 66 -15.87 26.52 -7.42
N GLU A 67 -16.91 26.56 -6.59
CA GLU A 67 -17.70 27.79 -6.41
C GLU A 67 -17.00 28.79 -5.48
N THR A 68 -16.40 28.29 -4.41
CA THR A 68 -15.85 29.13 -3.34
C THR A 68 -14.52 29.72 -3.74
N ILE A 69 -13.53 28.91 -4.13
CA ILE A 69 -12.20 29.35 -4.54
C ILE A 69 -12.04 29.08 -6.03
N ARG A 70 -12.09 30.12 -6.86
CA ARG A 70 -11.89 30.01 -8.30
C ARG A 70 -10.51 30.48 -8.68
N ILE A 71 -9.88 29.74 -9.57
CA ILE A 71 -8.59 30.11 -10.14
C ILE A 71 -8.72 30.11 -11.66
N SER A 72 -8.48 31.25 -12.29
CA SER A 72 -8.45 31.34 -13.76
C SER A 72 -7.23 30.59 -14.32
N PRO A 73 -7.25 30.17 -15.61
CA PRO A 73 -6.06 29.58 -16.24
C PRO A 73 -4.80 30.46 -16.15
N ASP A 74 -4.99 31.80 -16.10
CA ASP A 74 -3.92 32.80 -15.94
C ASP A 74 -3.42 32.94 -14.49
N GLY A 75 -4.01 32.20 -13.55
CA GLY A 75 -3.61 32.17 -12.15
C GLY A 75 -4.26 33.24 -11.27
N GLU A 76 -5.29 33.95 -11.75
CA GLU A 76 -6.06 34.87 -10.92
C GLU A 76 -6.90 34.10 -9.92
N VAL A 77 -6.76 34.40 -8.63
CA VAL A 77 -7.50 33.75 -7.56
C VAL A 77 -8.63 34.64 -7.08
N SER A 78 -9.86 34.14 -7.14
CA SER A 78 -11.02 34.82 -6.57
C SER A 78 -11.73 33.95 -5.55
N ILE A 79 -12.15 34.54 -4.45
CA ILE A 79 -12.78 33.85 -3.31
C ILE A 79 -14.19 34.41 -3.14
N LYS A 80 -15.21 33.55 -3.09
CA LYS A 80 -16.56 33.96 -2.71
C LYS A 80 -16.58 34.27 -1.22
N LEU A 81 -17.00 35.48 -0.86
CA LEU A 81 -17.13 35.87 0.54
C LEU A 81 -18.52 35.47 1.08
N PRO A 82 -18.60 34.99 2.33
CA PRO A 82 -19.87 34.81 3.02
C PRO A 82 -20.51 36.19 3.32
N ALA A 83 -21.82 36.21 3.58
CA ALA A 83 -22.57 37.45 3.80
C ALA A 83 -21.96 38.41 4.84
N PRO A 84 -21.44 37.95 6.00
CA PRO A 84 -20.82 38.83 6.99
C PRO A 84 -19.56 39.55 6.49
N LEU A 85 -18.91 39.02 5.44
CA LEU A 85 -17.70 39.59 4.85
C LEU A 85 -17.98 40.29 3.51
N ALA A 86 -19.24 40.47 3.12
CA ALA A 86 -19.60 41.03 1.82
C ALA A 86 -19.02 42.43 1.59
N GLY A 87 -18.89 43.25 2.64
CA GLY A 87 -18.30 44.59 2.58
C GLY A 87 -16.81 44.61 2.22
N TYR A 88 -16.11 43.48 2.31
CA TYR A 88 -14.71 43.37 1.89
C TYR A 88 -14.55 42.98 0.42
N ALA A 89 -15.64 42.64 -0.29
CA ALA A 89 -15.55 42.23 -1.69
C ALA A 89 -14.98 43.35 -2.57
N ASN A 90 -13.96 43.03 -3.37
CA ASN A 90 -13.34 43.96 -4.32
C ASN A 90 -13.70 43.64 -5.78
N SER A 91 -14.62 42.70 -6.01
CA SER A 91 -15.06 42.25 -7.33
C SER A 91 -16.55 41.87 -7.33
N LYS A 92 -17.12 41.79 -8.53
CA LYS A 92 -18.54 41.47 -8.75
C LYS A 92 -18.93 40.14 -8.10
N HIS A 93 -20.23 40.00 -7.81
CA HIS A 93 -20.82 38.82 -7.18
C HIS A 93 -20.26 38.51 -5.77
N GLY A 94 -19.86 39.54 -5.01
CA GLY A 94 -19.38 39.37 -3.63
C GLY A 94 -18.11 38.52 -3.55
N ARG A 95 -17.18 38.72 -4.49
CA ARG A 95 -15.90 38.00 -4.53
C ARG A 95 -14.75 38.91 -4.14
N TYR A 96 -13.72 38.29 -3.57
CA TYR A 96 -12.44 38.90 -3.28
C TYR A 96 -11.38 38.33 -4.21
N VAL A 97 -10.82 39.15 -5.10
CA VAL A 97 -9.70 38.81 -5.97
C VAL A 97 -8.40 39.13 -5.27
N LEU A 98 -7.51 38.15 -5.17
CA LEU A 98 -6.19 38.35 -4.58
C LEU A 98 -5.30 39.12 -5.55
N ALA A 99 -4.48 40.04 -5.03
CA ALA A 99 -3.51 40.79 -5.83
C ALA A 99 -2.40 39.88 -6.43
N ALA A 100 -2.08 38.78 -5.74
CA ALA A 100 -1.07 37.82 -6.19
C ALA A 100 -1.68 36.76 -7.11
N LYS A 101 -0.97 36.45 -8.20
CA LYS A 101 -1.29 35.32 -9.08
C LYS A 101 -0.62 34.04 -8.59
N VAL A 102 -1.27 32.91 -8.85
CA VAL A 102 -0.76 31.58 -8.53
C VAL A 102 -0.29 30.86 -9.78
N ARG A 103 0.79 30.08 -9.66
CA ARG A 103 1.27 29.19 -10.70
C ARG A 103 1.44 27.79 -10.11
N PHE A 104 1.13 26.77 -10.91
CA PHE A 104 1.34 25.37 -10.57
C PHE A 104 2.41 24.77 -11.49
N PRO A 105 3.71 24.77 -11.09
CA PRO A 105 4.78 24.21 -11.92
C PRO A 105 4.61 22.70 -12.14
N HIS A 106 4.14 21.99 -11.11
CA HIS A 106 3.86 20.57 -11.19
C HIS A 106 2.44 20.32 -11.69
N ARG A 107 2.28 19.53 -12.76
CA ARG A 107 0.98 19.20 -13.38
C ARG A 107 0.13 20.41 -13.77
N GLY A 108 0.78 21.53 -14.08
CA GLY A 108 0.10 22.77 -14.44
C GLY A 108 -0.78 22.65 -15.67
N GLN A 109 -0.39 21.83 -16.66
CA GLN A 109 -1.23 21.57 -17.83
C GLN A 109 -2.47 20.77 -17.46
N GLU A 110 -2.33 19.63 -16.77
CA GLU A 110 -3.46 18.81 -16.31
C GLU A 110 -4.45 19.59 -15.43
N TRP A 111 -3.93 20.53 -14.64
CA TRP A 111 -4.76 21.43 -13.84
C TRP A 111 -5.52 22.42 -14.74
N ARG A 112 -4.85 23.06 -15.72
CA ARG A 112 -5.49 23.97 -16.68
C ARG A 112 -6.59 23.27 -17.47
N ASP A 113 -6.31 22.09 -18.00
CA ASP A 113 -7.28 21.28 -18.76
C ASP A 113 -8.53 20.99 -17.91
N ARG A 114 -8.37 20.71 -16.61
CA ARG A 114 -9.50 20.52 -15.69
C ARG A 114 -10.29 21.79 -15.45
N VAL A 115 -9.60 22.91 -15.23
CA VAL A 115 -10.22 24.21 -14.96
C VAL A 115 -11.00 24.70 -16.18
N GLU A 116 -10.44 24.57 -17.39
CA GLU A 116 -11.09 24.90 -18.66
C GLU A 116 -12.31 24.01 -18.91
N ALA A 117 -12.21 22.72 -18.57
CA ALA A 117 -13.32 21.78 -18.66
C ALA A 117 -14.31 21.84 -17.47
N ASN A 118 -14.18 22.80 -16.54
CA ASN A 118 -15.02 22.94 -15.35
C ASN A 118 -15.14 21.64 -14.51
N ARG A 119 -14.07 20.86 -14.45
CA ARG A 119 -14.00 19.62 -13.64
C ARG A 119 -13.68 19.96 -12.19
N ALA A 120 -14.21 19.18 -11.25
CA ALA A 120 -13.99 19.40 -9.82
C ALA A 120 -12.50 19.51 -9.45
N VAL A 121 -12.13 20.63 -8.83
CA VAL A 121 -10.81 20.85 -8.21
C VAL A 121 -10.99 21.43 -6.82
N ALA A 122 -10.47 20.73 -5.81
CA ALA A 122 -10.43 21.22 -4.44
C ALA A 122 -9.20 22.12 -4.25
N TYR A 123 -9.37 23.22 -3.53
CA TYR A 123 -8.29 24.16 -3.25
C TYR A 123 -8.12 24.36 -1.75
N ARG A 124 -6.86 24.55 -1.33
CA ARG A 124 -6.51 24.91 0.05
C ARG A 124 -5.44 25.99 0.06
N ILE A 125 -5.77 27.13 0.64
CA ILE A 125 -4.85 28.24 0.93
C ILE A 125 -4.36 28.05 2.36
N HIS A 126 -3.05 28.10 2.61
CA HIS A 126 -2.48 27.94 3.95
C HIS A 126 -1.10 28.59 4.07
N LEU A 127 -0.72 28.97 5.29
CA LEU A 127 0.61 29.52 5.59
C LEU A 127 1.62 28.39 5.93
N ASP A 128 2.77 28.37 5.25
CA ASP A 128 3.94 27.63 5.68
C ASP A 128 4.83 28.56 6.52
N VAL A 129 4.79 28.38 7.84
CA VAL A 129 5.56 29.19 8.80
C VAL A 129 7.06 29.03 8.60
N ALA A 130 7.55 27.83 8.26
CA ALA A 130 8.98 27.59 8.13
C ALA A 130 9.59 28.32 6.91
N ARG A 131 8.75 28.57 5.89
CA ARG A 131 9.15 29.31 4.68
C ARG A 131 8.65 30.74 4.65
N SER A 132 7.87 31.16 5.66
CA SER A 132 7.17 32.44 5.72
C SER A 132 6.41 32.77 4.43
N ARG A 133 5.71 31.79 3.86
CA ARG A 133 5.02 31.91 2.56
C ARG A 133 3.65 31.27 2.57
N TRP A 134 2.70 31.94 1.93
CA TRP A 134 1.38 31.37 1.65
C TRP A 134 1.46 30.41 0.45
N TYR A 135 0.80 29.27 0.59
CA TYR A 135 0.68 28.25 -0.44
C TYR A 135 -0.77 28.02 -0.79
N LEU A 136 -1.02 27.83 -2.09
CA LEU A 136 -2.28 27.35 -2.61
C LEU A 136 -2.04 25.96 -3.22
N THR A 137 -2.69 24.94 -2.67
CA THR A 137 -2.65 23.58 -3.18
C THR A 137 -3.93 23.24 -3.91
N ALA A 138 -3.81 22.69 -5.12
CA ALA A 138 -4.90 22.13 -5.90
C ALA A 138 -4.89 20.60 -5.79
N SER A 139 -6.07 20.00 -5.58
CA SER A 139 -6.26 18.57 -5.44
C SER A 139 -7.47 18.12 -6.26
N TRP A 140 -7.37 16.96 -6.90
CA TRP A 140 -8.45 16.40 -7.72
C TRP A 140 -8.36 14.87 -7.71
N ALA A 141 -9.45 14.21 -8.07
CA ALA A 141 -9.47 12.77 -8.29
C ALA A 141 -8.87 12.43 -9.66
N PHE A 142 -8.12 11.33 -9.70
CA PHE A 142 -7.77 10.67 -10.95
C PHE A 142 -8.86 9.66 -11.29
N PRO A 143 -9.29 9.54 -12.56
CA PRO A 143 -10.10 8.41 -12.97
C PRO A 143 -9.34 7.13 -12.66
N VAL A 144 -10.04 6.11 -12.19
CA VAL A 144 -9.43 4.79 -11.98
C VAL A 144 -8.95 4.30 -13.34
N ALA A 145 -7.63 4.10 -13.49
CA ALA A 145 -7.08 3.55 -14.71
C ALA A 145 -7.68 2.14 -14.94
N PRO A 146 -8.06 1.79 -16.18
CA PRO A 146 -8.53 0.45 -16.46
C PRO A 146 -7.43 -0.56 -16.11
N THR A 147 -7.80 -1.58 -15.34
CA THR A 147 -6.88 -2.65 -14.95
C THR A 147 -6.38 -3.38 -16.19
N ILE A 148 -5.06 -3.43 -16.38
CA ILE A 148 -4.45 -4.22 -17.45
C ILE A 148 -4.68 -5.71 -17.12
N PRO A 149 -5.30 -6.50 -18.01
CA PRO A 149 -5.40 -7.95 -17.84
C PRO A 149 -4.02 -8.59 -17.62
N MET A 150 -3.97 -9.64 -16.80
CA MET A 150 -2.69 -10.23 -16.36
C MET A 150 -1.88 -10.81 -17.52
N ASP A 151 -2.55 -11.43 -18.48
CA ASP A 151 -1.98 -11.93 -19.74
C ASP A 151 -1.39 -10.81 -20.60
N ALA A 152 -2.11 -9.70 -20.75
CA ALA A 152 -1.62 -8.52 -21.46
C ALA A 152 -0.41 -7.89 -20.75
N ALA A 153 -0.42 -7.81 -19.42
CA ALA A 153 0.69 -7.27 -18.63
C ALA A 153 1.97 -8.12 -18.76
N LEU A 154 1.82 -9.44 -18.88
CA LEU A 154 2.91 -10.41 -18.96
C LEU A 154 3.32 -10.80 -20.38
N ALA A 155 2.65 -10.27 -21.42
CA ALA A 155 2.85 -10.64 -22.83
C ALA A 155 4.30 -10.49 -23.32
N HIS A 156 5.06 -9.57 -22.73
CA HIS A 156 6.47 -9.32 -23.08
C HIS A 156 7.46 -9.71 -21.96
N GLY A 157 7.01 -10.58 -21.06
CA GLY A 157 7.74 -10.97 -19.87
C GLY A 157 7.49 -10.05 -18.68
N VAL A 158 8.37 -10.13 -17.68
CA VAL A 158 8.21 -9.40 -16.41
C VAL A 158 9.57 -8.97 -15.87
N ILE A 159 9.62 -7.89 -15.11
CA ILE A 159 10.80 -7.55 -14.30
C ILE A 159 10.51 -7.97 -12.86
N GLY A 160 11.23 -8.98 -12.37
CA GLY A 160 11.20 -9.32 -10.95
C GLY A 160 12.11 -8.39 -10.16
N VAL A 161 11.68 -7.98 -8.96
CA VAL A 161 12.38 -7.01 -8.11
C VAL A 161 12.44 -7.52 -6.68
N ASP A 162 13.66 -7.75 -6.19
CA ASP A 162 13.96 -8.01 -4.77
C ASP A 162 14.32 -6.69 -4.07
N THR A 163 13.65 -6.39 -2.96
CA THR A 163 13.88 -5.16 -2.19
C THR A 163 14.91 -5.38 -1.10
N ASN A 164 16.00 -4.59 -1.10
CA ASN A 164 17.03 -4.63 -0.07
C ASN A 164 17.27 -3.24 0.57
N ALA A 165 18.10 -3.20 1.62
CA ALA A 165 18.29 -2.01 2.47
C ALA A 165 18.91 -0.80 1.78
N ASP A 166 19.60 -1.04 0.69
CA ASP A 166 20.46 -0.08 0.00
C ASP A 166 20.19 -0.07 -1.51
N HIS A 167 19.39 -1.00 -2.02
CA HIS A 167 19.03 -1.07 -3.43
C HIS A 167 17.80 -1.93 -3.72
N LEU A 168 17.22 -1.70 -4.90
CA LEU A 168 16.30 -2.62 -5.57
C LEU A 168 17.11 -3.47 -6.55
N ALA A 169 17.14 -4.80 -6.37
CA ALA A 169 17.76 -5.72 -7.30
C ALA A 169 16.71 -6.22 -8.28
N ALA A 170 16.91 -5.97 -9.57
CA ALA A 170 15.90 -6.22 -10.58
C ALA A 170 16.46 -7.04 -11.75
N TRP A 171 15.66 -7.96 -12.28
CA TRP A 171 16.04 -8.76 -13.44
C TRP A 171 14.84 -8.99 -14.34
N ARG A 172 15.04 -8.69 -15.63
CA ARG A 172 14.07 -8.96 -16.69
C ARG A 172 14.02 -10.46 -16.98
N LEU A 173 12.81 -11.00 -17.02
CA LEU A 173 12.54 -12.36 -17.46
C LEU A 173 11.76 -12.34 -18.78
N ASP A 174 11.99 -13.35 -19.63
CA ASP A 174 11.13 -13.66 -20.77
C ASP A 174 9.77 -14.22 -20.32
N THR A 175 8.86 -14.50 -21.26
CA THR A 175 7.54 -15.11 -20.99
C THR A 175 7.60 -16.51 -20.36
N HIS A 176 8.73 -17.21 -20.49
CA HIS A 176 8.99 -18.53 -19.89
C HIS A 176 9.70 -18.45 -18.52
N GLY A 177 9.91 -17.22 -18.02
CA GLY A 177 10.57 -16.96 -16.75
C GLY A 177 12.08 -17.19 -16.76
N ASN A 178 12.73 -17.16 -17.93
CA ASN A 178 14.18 -17.20 -18.02
C ASN A 178 14.77 -15.77 -17.95
N PRO A 179 15.88 -15.56 -17.24
CA PRO A 179 16.52 -14.25 -17.14
C PRO A 179 17.11 -13.79 -18.47
N ILE A 180 16.72 -12.58 -18.91
CA ILE A 180 17.27 -11.89 -20.07
C ILE A 180 18.33 -10.88 -19.61
N GLY A 181 19.51 -10.91 -20.22
CA GLY A 181 20.55 -9.90 -20.03
C GLY A 181 21.20 -9.91 -18.63
N ARG A 182 21.61 -8.72 -18.16
CA ARG A 182 22.26 -8.50 -16.86
C ARG A 182 21.26 -7.95 -15.83
N PRO A 183 21.34 -8.36 -14.55
CA PRO A 183 20.56 -7.72 -13.49
C PRO A 183 20.91 -6.24 -13.40
N ARG A 184 19.95 -5.43 -12.97
CA ARG A 184 20.15 -4.03 -12.64
C ARG A 184 19.94 -3.79 -11.16
N ARG A 185 20.71 -2.87 -10.61
CA ARG A 185 20.57 -2.42 -9.22
C ARG A 185 20.25 -0.94 -9.19
N PHE A 186 19.20 -0.60 -8.47
CA PHE A 186 18.79 0.77 -8.26
C PHE A 186 19.05 1.12 -6.80
N PHE A 187 20.22 1.70 -6.56
CA PHE A 187 20.65 2.07 -5.22
C PHE A 187 19.80 3.21 -4.67
N CYS A 188 19.52 3.15 -3.37
CA CYS A 188 18.89 4.20 -2.60
C CYS A 188 19.67 4.37 -1.29
N ASP A 189 20.13 5.59 -1.03
CA ASP A 189 20.68 5.91 0.28
C ASP A 189 19.51 6.10 1.25
N LEU A 190 19.38 5.17 2.20
CA LEU A 190 18.35 5.24 3.23
C LEU A 190 18.87 5.88 4.53
N SER A 191 19.90 6.73 4.44
CA SER A 191 20.37 7.60 5.52
C SER A 191 19.51 8.88 5.65
N GLY A 192 19.68 9.59 6.76
CA GLY A 192 19.06 10.91 6.96
C GLY A 192 17.55 10.90 7.26
N THR A 193 16.91 12.04 6.99
CA THR A 193 15.52 12.30 7.39
C THR A 193 14.53 11.42 6.63
N ALA A 194 13.33 11.21 7.17
CA ALA A 194 12.28 10.46 6.48
C ALA A 194 11.93 11.04 5.10
N GLN A 195 12.03 12.36 4.93
CA GLN A 195 11.80 13.04 3.64
C GLN A 195 12.91 12.72 2.64
N HIS A 196 14.17 12.74 3.09
CA HIS A 196 15.31 12.39 2.25
C HIS A 196 15.19 10.94 1.77
N ARG A 197 14.91 10.00 2.68
CA ARG A 197 14.73 8.59 2.36
C ARG A 197 13.59 8.36 1.37
N ASP A 198 12.45 9.03 1.54
CA ASP A 198 11.31 8.98 0.59
C ASP A 198 11.70 9.53 -0.79
N ALA A 199 12.54 10.58 -0.86
CA ALA A 199 13.06 11.09 -2.13
C ALA A 199 14.01 10.10 -2.81
N GLN A 200 14.91 9.47 -2.06
CA GLN A 200 15.85 8.46 -2.57
C GLN A 200 15.11 7.23 -3.11
N VAL A 201 14.08 6.76 -2.40
CA VAL A 201 13.22 5.68 -2.88
C VAL A 201 12.49 6.07 -4.15
N ARG A 202 11.88 7.27 -4.22
CA ARG A 202 11.26 7.75 -5.47
C ARG A 202 12.26 7.76 -6.62
N HIS A 203 13.47 8.24 -6.39
CA HIS A 203 14.50 8.27 -7.43
C HIS A 203 14.84 6.86 -7.95
N ALA A 204 15.02 5.88 -7.05
CA ALA A 204 15.26 4.49 -7.42
C ALA A 204 14.08 3.88 -8.20
N LEU A 205 12.83 4.13 -7.76
CA LEU A 205 11.63 3.66 -8.43
C LEU A 205 11.45 4.30 -9.82
N THR A 206 11.71 5.59 -9.98
CA THR A 206 11.68 6.26 -11.30
C THR A 206 12.65 5.59 -12.26
N ARG A 207 13.88 5.32 -11.82
CA ARG A 207 14.88 4.62 -12.65
C ARG A 207 14.46 3.20 -13.00
N LEU A 208 13.85 2.47 -12.07
CA LEU A 208 13.31 1.14 -12.29
C LEU A 208 12.19 1.14 -13.34
N LEU A 209 11.20 2.03 -13.20
CA LEU A 209 10.06 2.11 -14.11
C LEU A 209 10.48 2.60 -15.51
N ASN A 210 11.39 3.55 -15.59
CA ASN A 210 11.96 3.98 -16.88
C ASN A 210 12.73 2.85 -17.57
N TRP A 211 13.44 2.01 -16.80
CA TRP A 211 14.07 0.81 -17.35
C TRP A 211 13.07 -0.25 -17.80
N ALA A 212 11.96 -0.43 -17.08
CA ALA A 212 10.89 -1.32 -17.50
C ALA A 212 10.28 -0.87 -18.84
N LYS A 213 9.99 0.43 -18.98
CA LYS A 213 9.55 1.02 -20.25
C LYS A 213 10.55 0.78 -21.38
N SER A 214 11.85 1.04 -21.15
CA SER A 214 12.86 0.85 -22.20
C SER A 214 13.08 -0.62 -22.58
N CYS A 215 12.67 -1.56 -21.73
CA CYS A 215 12.65 -2.99 -22.08
C CYS A 215 11.38 -3.43 -22.83
N GLY A 216 10.37 -2.56 -22.97
CA GLY A 216 9.06 -2.93 -23.51
C GLY A 216 8.26 -3.85 -22.57
N VAL A 217 8.54 -3.82 -21.27
CA VAL A 217 7.87 -4.67 -20.28
C VAL A 217 6.77 -3.87 -19.58
N ALA A 218 5.55 -4.42 -19.57
CA ALA A 218 4.38 -3.80 -18.96
C ALA A 218 4.12 -4.26 -17.51
N ALA A 219 4.94 -5.15 -16.95
CA ALA A 219 4.77 -5.69 -15.60
C ALA A 219 6.06 -5.69 -14.76
N VAL A 220 5.93 -5.26 -13.51
CA VAL A 220 6.96 -5.38 -12.47
C VAL A 220 6.41 -6.23 -11.33
N ALA A 221 7.14 -7.30 -11.00
CA ALA A 221 6.82 -8.20 -9.91
C ALA A 221 7.63 -7.85 -8.66
N VAL A 222 6.94 -7.69 -7.52
CA VAL A 222 7.53 -7.42 -6.21
C VAL A 222 6.95 -8.38 -5.18
N GLU A 223 7.71 -8.66 -4.13
CA GLU A 223 7.16 -9.39 -2.98
C GLU A 223 6.01 -8.61 -2.33
N ASP A 224 4.99 -9.35 -1.91
CA ASP A 224 3.90 -8.85 -1.08
C ASP A 224 4.38 -8.72 0.37
N LEU A 225 5.17 -7.68 0.60
CA LEU A 225 5.70 -7.39 1.91
C LEU A 225 4.72 -6.50 2.66
N ASP A 226 3.72 -7.13 3.26
CA ASP A 226 2.76 -6.45 4.13
C ASP A 226 3.33 -6.38 5.56
N PHE A 227 4.30 -5.49 5.80
CA PHE A 227 4.96 -5.43 7.12
C PHE A 227 4.10 -4.78 8.22
N ALA A 228 2.81 -4.52 7.97
CA ALA A 228 1.86 -4.15 9.03
C ALA A 228 1.70 -5.31 10.03
N THR A 229 1.77 -6.55 9.54
CA THR A 229 1.57 -7.79 10.32
C THR A 229 2.87 -8.39 10.84
N GLU A 230 4.03 -7.89 10.40
CA GLU A 230 5.35 -8.52 10.62
C GLU A 230 6.22 -7.78 11.65
N LYS A 231 5.63 -7.41 12.79
CA LYS A 231 6.42 -6.97 13.97
C LYS A 231 7.01 -8.15 14.76
N SER A 232 6.58 -9.38 14.50
CA SER A 232 7.05 -10.56 15.24
C SER A 232 8.35 -11.15 14.67
N ARG A 233 9.20 -11.62 15.58
CA ARG A 233 10.63 -11.94 15.38
C ARG A 233 10.91 -13.17 14.50
N GLU A 234 9.90 -13.91 14.05
CA GLU A 234 10.07 -15.34 13.74
C GLU A 234 10.31 -15.72 12.27
N LYS A 235 10.09 -14.84 11.29
CA LYS A 235 10.31 -15.22 9.86
C LYS A 235 11.50 -14.56 9.18
N HIS A 236 12.08 -13.54 9.78
CA HIS A 236 13.25 -12.86 9.23
C HIS A 236 14.49 -13.19 10.06
N GLY A 237 15.23 -14.23 9.67
CA GLY A 237 16.61 -14.39 10.13
C GLY A 237 17.46 -13.19 9.69
N ARG A 238 18.15 -12.56 10.63
CA ARG A 238 19.39 -11.76 10.44
C ARG A 238 19.37 -10.39 9.73
N LYS A 239 18.24 -9.79 9.31
CA LYS A 239 18.22 -8.42 8.74
C LYS A 239 17.74 -7.32 9.72
N ARG A 240 18.45 -7.14 10.86
CA ARG A 240 18.15 -6.10 11.88
C ARG A 240 18.34 -4.66 11.35
N ARG A 241 19.40 -4.41 10.56
CA ARG A 241 19.66 -3.11 9.93
C ARG A 241 18.60 -2.73 8.90
N PHE A 242 18.17 -3.67 8.06
CA PHE A 242 17.06 -3.45 7.12
C PHE A 242 15.79 -3.04 7.86
N ARG A 243 15.42 -3.78 8.92
CA ARG A 243 14.25 -3.43 9.76
C ARG A 243 14.41 -2.11 10.51
N GLN A 244 15.60 -1.69 10.92
CA GLN A 244 15.81 -0.40 11.59
C GLN A 244 15.71 0.76 10.58
N VAL A 245 16.35 0.63 9.42
CA VAL A 245 16.26 1.60 8.32
C VAL A 245 14.83 1.71 7.80
N ILE A 246 14.14 0.58 7.72
CA ILE A 246 12.74 0.47 7.33
C ILE A 246 11.76 0.83 8.47
N SER A 247 12.10 0.67 9.74
CA SER A 247 11.22 1.12 10.84
C SER A 247 11.00 2.64 10.81
N GLY A 248 11.88 3.38 10.13
CA GLY A 248 11.68 4.80 9.84
C GLY A 248 10.92 5.09 8.53
N MET A 249 10.63 4.09 7.70
CA MET A 249 9.87 4.21 6.44
C MET A 249 8.71 3.20 6.46
N PRO A 250 7.45 3.62 6.66
CA PRO A 250 6.31 2.71 6.65
C PRO A 250 6.30 1.96 5.32
N THR A 251 6.54 0.67 5.34
CA THR A 251 6.74 -0.19 4.17
C THR A 251 5.52 -0.33 3.27
N GLY A 252 4.31 -0.18 3.84
CA GLY A 252 3.10 0.03 3.07
C GLY A 252 3.19 1.24 2.13
N LYS A 253 4.08 2.21 2.41
CA LYS A 253 4.39 3.28 1.47
C LYS A 253 5.24 2.80 0.29
N LEU A 254 6.19 1.87 0.41
CA LEU A 254 6.99 1.49 -0.77
C LEU A 254 6.11 0.87 -1.86
N ARG A 255 5.25 -0.09 -1.49
CA ARG A 255 4.27 -0.70 -2.42
C ARG A 255 3.28 0.34 -2.95
N ALA A 256 2.68 1.15 -2.06
CA ALA A 256 1.75 2.20 -2.48
C ALA A 256 2.41 3.26 -3.39
N ARG A 257 3.67 3.61 -3.13
CA ARG A 257 4.48 4.53 -3.94
C ARG A 257 4.79 3.91 -5.29
N LEU A 258 5.25 2.66 -5.33
CA LEU A 258 5.49 1.94 -6.57
C LEU A 258 4.20 1.85 -7.38
N ALA A 259 3.08 1.42 -6.78
CA ALA A 259 1.78 1.36 -7.45
C ALA A 259 1.37 2.73 -8.01
N SER A 260 1.46 3.80 -7.22
CA SER A 260 1.13 5.16 -7.66
C SER A 260 2.03 5.68 -8.79
N MET A 261 3.31 5.34 -8.80
CA MET A 261 4.25 5.72 -9.86
C MET A 261 4.10 4.83 -11.10
N ALA A 262 3.77 3.55 -10.90
CA ALA A 262 3.57 2.57 -11.96
C ALA A 262 2.28 2.86 -12.75
N ASP A 263 1.22 3.28 -12.06
CA ASP A 263 -0.04 3.76 -12.65
C ASP A 263 0.21 4.91 -13.65
N GLN A 264 1.03 5.90 -13.26
CA GLN A 264 1.43 7.01 -14.14
C GLN A 264 2.29 6.57 -15.34
N THR A 265 2.85 5.37 -15.30
CA THR A 265 3.74 4.85 -16.33
C THR A 265 3.11 3.74 -17.18
N GLY A 266 1.86 3.34 -16.89
CA GLY A 266 1.20 2.24 -17.57
C GLY A 266 1.82 0.87 -17.27
N ILE A 267 2.50 0.74 -16.12
CA ILE A 267 3.15 -0.50 -15.70
C ILE A 267 2.31 -1.16 -14.61
N ALA A 268 1.94 -2.43 -14.81
CA ALA A 268 1.27 -3.23 -13.81
C ALA A 268 2.25 -3.66 -12.71
N VAL A 269 1.81 -3.59 -11.45
CA VAL A 269 2.57 -4.07 -10.29
C VAL A 269 1.95 -5.37 -9.79
N ILE A 270 2.69 -6.46 -9.89
CA ILE A 270 2.26 -7.79 -9.45
C ILE A 270 2.89 -8.07 -8.09
N ALA A 271 2.05 -8.16 -7.05
CA ALA A 271 2.48 -8.60 -5.73
C ALA A 271 2.50 -10.14 -5.68
N VAL A 272 3.60 -10.72 -5.19
CA VAL A 272 3.74 -12.17 -5.04
C VAL A 272 4.05 -12.56 -3.60
N ASP A 273 3.57 -13.71 -3.15
CA ASP A 273 3.94 -14.24 -1.82
C ASP A 273 5.48 -14.21 -1.63
N PRO A 274 6.03 -13.66 -0.52
CA PRO A 274 7.47 -13.68 -0.25
C PRO A 274 8.02 -15.06 0.15
N ALA A 275 7.18 -16.07 0.40
CA ALA A 275 7.63 -17.35 0.96
C ALA A 275 8.73 -18.02 0.11
N TYR A 276 9.89 -18.25 0.74
CA TYR A 276 11.05 -18.98 0.20
C TYR A 276 11.71 -18.42 -1.07
N THR A 277 11.33 -17.23 -1.57
CA THR A 277 11.94 -16.57 -2.75
C THR A 277 13.46 -16.46 -2.64
N SER A 278 13.95 -15.99 -1.50
CA SER A 278 15.37 -15.81 -1.19
C SER A 278 16.15 -17.12 -1.01
N LYS A 279 15.49 -18.19 -0.54
CA LYS A 279 16.13 -19.51 -0.33
C LYS A 279 16.20 -20.26 -1.65
N TRP A 280 15.09 -20.31 -2.38
CA TRP A 280 15.00 -21.02 -3.65
C TRP A 280 15.69 -20.27 -4.79
N GLY A 281 15.69 -18.94 -4.78
CA GLY A 281 16.53 -18.13 -5.68
C GLY A 281 18.00 -18.50 -5.52
N ALA A 282 18.52 -18.49 -4.29
CA ALA A 282 19.90 -18.90 -4.01
C ALA A 282 20.20 -20.33 -4.47
N GLN A 283 19.29 -21.27 -4.19
CA GLN A 283 19.48 -22.68 -4.50
C GLN A 283 19.44 -22.98 -6.01
N HIS A 284 18.48 -22.40 -6.74
CA HIS A 284 18.16 -22.80 -8.12
C HIS A 284 18.66 -21.83 -9.19
N TRP A 285 18.98 -20.59 -8.83
CA TRP A 285 19.36 -19.56 -9.80
C TRP A 285 20.72 -18.94 -9.51
N GLN A 286 21.09 -18.73 -8.25
CA GLN A 286 22.38 -18.10 -7.93
C GLN A 286 23.57 -18.97 -8.38
N ARG A 287 23.60 -20.26 -7.98
CA ARG A 287 24.70 -21.16 -8.34
C ARG A 287 24.80 -21.37 -9.86
N PRO A 288 23.71 -21.70 -10.59
CA PRO A 288 23.81 -21.97 -12.02
C PRO A 288 24.14 -20.75 -12.88
N LEU A 289 23.77 -19.55 -12.42
CA LEU A 289 24.05 -18.29 -13.14
C LEU A 289 25.35 -17.63 -12.69
N THR A 290 26.10 -18.24 -11.76
CA THR A 290 27.42 -17.76 -11.37
C THR A 290 28.48 -18.48 -12.20
N SER A 291 29.24 -17.72 -12.97
CA SER A 291 30.38 -18.20 -13.76
C SER A 291 31.64 -17.40 -13.43
N ARG A 292 32.79 -17.79 -13.99
CA ARG A 292 34.04 -17.01 -13.88
C ARG A 292 33.89 -15.55 -14.34
N THR A 293 33.01 -15.29 -15.30
CA THR A 293 32.79 -13.97 -15.91
C THR A 293 31.57 -13.23 -15.35
N ARG A 294 30.73 -13.90 -14.54
CA ARG A 294 29.49 -13.33 -14.00
C ARG A 294 29.23 -13.82 -12.58
N LYS A 295 29.29 -12.92 -11.61
CA LYS A 295 28.84 -13.20 -10.23
C LYS A 295 27.39 -12.82 -10.05
N THR A 296 26.53 -13.81 -9.83
CA THR A 296 25.11 -13.57 -9.51
C THR A 296 24.94 -13.49 -8.00
N SER A 297 24.37 -12.40 -7.49
CA SER A 297 24.11 -12.28 -6.05
C SER A 297 22.84 -13.03 -5.66
N ARG A 298 22.66 -13.23 -4.35
CA ARG A 298 21.43 -13.78 -3.78
C ARG A 298 20.20 -12.93 -4.13
N HIS A 299 20.35 -11.59 -4.14
CA HIS A 299 19.28 -10.64 -4.45
C HIS A 299 18.89 -10.70 -5.93
N ASP A 300 19.89 -10.77 -6.81
CA ASP A 300 19.65 -10.97 -8.24
C ASP A 300 18.90 -12.30 -8.47
N ALA A 301 19.29 -13.37 -7.77
CA ALA A 301 18.62 -14.66 -7.86
C ALA A 301 17.20 -14.67 -7.24
N ALA A 302 16.95 -13.91 -6.17
CA ALA A 302 15.63 -13.73 -5.59
C ALA A 302 14.69 -13.00 -6.55
N SER A 303 15.19 -11.98 -7.26
CA SER A 303 14.43 -11.26 -8.29
C SER A 303 13.91 -12.19 -9.39
N ILE A 304 14.67 -13.23 -9.77
CA ILE A 304 14.22 -14.26 -10.72
C ILE A 304 13.08 -15.09 -10.12
N ALA A 305 13.21 -15.52 -8.85
CA ALA A 305 12.17 -16.30 -8.19
C ALA A 305 10.84 -15.52 -8.09
N ILE A 306 10.93 -14.21 -7.81
CA ILE A 306 9.79 -13.28 -7.75
C ILE A 306 9.12 -13.16 -9.12
N GLY A 307 9.89 -12.90 -10.18
CA GLY A 307 9.35 -12.78 -11.54
C GLY A 307 8.70 -14.07 -12.04
N ARG A 308 9.32 -15.22 -11.78
CA ARG A 308 8.75 -16.53 -12.15
C ARG A 308 7.42 -16.79 -11.43
N ARG A 309 7.35 -16.46 -10.14
CA ARG A 309 6.12 -16.59 -9.36
C ARG A 309 5.00 -15.71 -9.91
N ALA A 310 5.31 -14.49 -10.33
CA ALA A 310 4.34 -13.58 -10.96
C ALA A 310 3.78 -14.15 -12.27
N GLN A 311 4.60 -14.86 -13.03
CA GLN A 311 4.21 -15.54 -14.27
C GLN A 311 3.52 -16.90 -14.05
N GLY A 312 3.39 -17.35 -12.80
CA GLY A 312 2.85 -18.68 -12.48
C GLY A 312 3.82 -19.84 -12.75
N HIS A 313 5.10 -19.56 -13.02
CA HIS A 313 6.12 -20.59 -13.26
C HIS A 313 6.67 -21.14 -11.94
N PRO A 314 6.97 -22.45 -11.86
CA PRO A 314 7.74 -23.03 -10.76
C PRO A 314 9.08 -22.31 -10.62
N ILE A 315 9.56 -22.09 -9.39
CA ILE A 315 10.84 -21.41 -9.18
C ILE A 315 11.99 -22.28 -9.69
N ARG A 316 11.85 -23.60 -9.72
CA ARG A 316 12.82 -24.47 -10.38
C ARG A 316 12.67 -24.37 -11.90
N ARG A 317 13.80 -24.25 -12.62
CA ARG A 317 13.81 -24.30 -14.09
C ARG A 317 13.54 -25.71 -14.63
N ARG A 318 13.99 -26.73 -13.90
CA ARG A 318 13.82 -28.15 -14.24
C ARG A 318 13.32 -28.92 -13.02
N THR A 319 12.36 -29.81 -13.23
CA THR A 319 12.01 -30.82 -12.23
C THR A 319 13.21 -31.74 -12.05
N ALA A 320 13.57 -32.06 -10.79
CA ALA A 320 14.63 -33.03 -10.55
C ALA A 320 14.20 -34.37 -11.17
N PRO A 321 15.09 -35.07 -11.90
CA PRO A 321 14.77 -36.42 -12.37
C PRO A 321 14.38 -37.29 -11.16
N PRO A 322 13.48 -38.27 -11.35
CA PRO A 322 13.13 -39.19 -10.29
C PRO A 322 14.42 -39.85 -9.74
N PRO A 323 14.50 -40.09 -8.42
CA PRO A 323 15.58 -40.87 -7.84
C PRO A 323 15.80 -42.18 -8.61
N HIS A 324 17.06 -42.57 -8.79
CA HIS A 324 17.43 -43.80 -9.49
C HIS A 324 17.06 -45.06 -8.69
N ASP A 325 16.73 -44.92 -7.41
CA ASP A 325 16.23 -45.97 -6.54
C ASP A 325 15.16 -45.41 -5.58
N GLN A 326 14.27 -46.29 -5.09
CA GLN A 326 13.19 -45.93 -4.15
C GLN A 326 13.60 -46.11 -2.69
N SER A 327 14.90 -46.12 -2.39
CA SER A 327 15.40 -46.33 -1.04
C SER A 327 15.29 -45.07 -0.18
N ASP A 328 15.06 -45.24 1.13
CA ASP A 328 15.01 -44.14 2.10
C ASP A 328 16.36 -43.41 2.28
N ARG A 329 17.43 -43.84 1.58
CA ARG A 329 18.72 -43.13 1.52
C ARG A 329 18.64 -41.83 0.72
N VAL A 330 17.71 -41.73 -0.23
CA VAL A 330 17.52 -40.52 -1.04
C VAL A 330 16.41 -39.70 -0.38
N GLY A 331 16.79 -38.58 0.25
CA GLY A 331 15.87 -37.75 1.02
C GLY A 331 14.56 -37.39 0.28
N HIS A 332 13.49 -37.19 1.05
CA HIS A 332 12.12 -37.06 0.53
C HIS A 332 11.98 -36.10 -0.65
N ARG A 333 11.07 -36.46 -1.57
CA ARG A 333 10.59 -35.64 -2.68
C ARG A 333 10.41 -34.17 -2.25
N THR A 334 11.21 -33.26 -2.79
CA THR A 334 10.85 -31.83 -2.76
C THR A 334 10.06 -31.51 -4.03
N VAL A 335 8.84 -32.02 -4.12
CA VAL A 335 7.86 -31.60 -5.13
C VAL A 335 7.31 -30.24 -4.66
N GLN A 336 7.41 -29.21 -5.51
CA GLN A 336 6.64 -27.99 -5.30
C GLN A 336 5.19 -28.35 -5.59
N ALA A 337 4.29 -28.09 -4.63
CA ALA A 337 2.87 -28.39 -4.80
C ALA A 337 2.36 -27.73 -6.09
N GLU A 338 1.81 -28.55 -7.00
CA GLU A 338 1.08 -28.05 -8.15
C GLU A 338 -0.19 -27.34 -7.69
N ARG A 339 -0.60 -26.33 -8.45
CA ARG A 339 -1.79 -25.53 -8.19
C ARG A 339 -3.03 -26.39 -8.50
N ARG A 340 -3.53 -27.15 -7.53
CA ARG A 340 -4.91 -27.68 -7.62
C ARG A 340 -5.87 -26.51 -7.46
N ALA A 341 -6.76 -26.33 -8.42
CA ALA A 341 -7.93 -25.47 -8.28
C ALA A 341 -8.68 -25.88 -7.00
N LEU A 342 -8.99 -24.89 -6.15
CA LEU A 342 -9.79 -25.07 -4.95
C LEU A 342 -11.23 -25.43 -5.35
N ALA A 343 -11.49 -26.72 -5.54
CA ALA A 343 -12.83 -27.27 -5.30
C ALA A 343 -13.00 -27.39 -3.77
N GLY A 344 -14.15 -26.96 -3.26
CA GLY A 344 -14.40 -26.67 -1.85
C GLY A 344 -13.89 -27.70 -0.85
N GLU A 345 -13.30 -27.21 0.24
CA GLU A 345 -13.03 -28.01 1.43
C GLU A 345 -14.36 -28.43 2.07
N GLU A 346 -14.71 -29.71 1.92
CA GLU A 346 -15.61 -30.36 2.87
C GLU A 346 -14.98 -30.35 4.28
N PRO A 347 -15.79 -30.33 5.36
CA PRO A 347 -15.31 -30.19 6.72
C PRO A 347 -14.38 -31.35 7.09
N ARG A 348 -13.09 -31.07 7.29
CA ARG A 348 -12.15 -32.10 7.77
C ARG A 348 -12.56 -32.55 9.19
N PRO A 349 -12.56 -33.86 9.48
CA PRO A 349 -12.76 -34.38 10.82
C PRO A 349 -11.71 -33.88 11.81
N ARG A 350 -12.15 -33.59 13.04
CA ARG A 350 -11.31 -33.14 14.16
C ARG A 350 -10.24 -34.19 14.49
N MET A 351 -8.96 -33.82 14.41
CA MET A 351 -7.84 -34.62 14.93
C MET A 351 -7.71 -34.41 16.44
N PRO A 352 -7.83 -35.45 17.29
CA PRO A 352 -7.61 -35.32 18.74
C PRO A 352 -6.13 -35.18 19.09
N GLY A 353 -5.85 -34.44 20.17
CA GLY A 353 -4.53 -34.03 20.66
C GLY A 353 -3.59 -35.15 21.17
N PRO A 354 -2.49 -34.77 21.83
CA PRO A 354 -1.28 -35.59 21.92
C PRO A 354 -1.43 -36.83 22.80
N ARG A 355 -0.77 -37.91 22.37
CA ARG A 355 -0.81 -39.26 22.94
C ARG A 355 0.09 -39.37 24.18
N THR A 356 -0.49 -39.76 25.30
CA THR A 356 0.20 -40.40 26.43
C THR A 356 -0.31 -41.83 26.66
N ARG A 357 0.60 -42.65 27.15
CA ARG A 357 0.68 -44.12 27.16
C ARG A 357 -0.39 -44.82 28.03
N SER A 358 -0.86 -45.99 27.57
CA SER A 358 -1.17 -47.24 28.32
C SER A 358 -2.60 -47.82 28.14
N VAL A 359 -2.64 -49.14 27.92
CA VAL A 359 -3.75 -50.15 28.02
C VAL A 359 -4.35 -50.68 26.67
N PRO A 360 -4.49 -52.02 26.46
CA PRO A 360 -4.72 -52.70 25.17
C PRO A 360 -6.19 -53.19 24.97
N PRO A 361 -6.55 -53.89 23.85
CA PRO A 361 -7.85 -53.76 23.18
C PRO A 361 -8.91 -54.80 23.58
N GLY A 362 -10.19 -54.45 23.40
CA GLY A 362 -11.35 -55.34 23.54
C GLY A 362 -12.46 -55.01 22.54
N ARG A 363 -13.10 -56.06 22.00
CA ARG A 363 -13.91 -56.11 20.77
C ARG A 363 -15.31 -55.49 20.87
N GLY A 364 -15.73 -54.89 19.75
CA GLY A 364 -17.00 -55.09 19.03
C GLY A 364 -18.36 -55.02 19.74
N ALA A 365 -19.25 -54.17 19.21
CA ALA A 365 -20.65 -54.52 18.92
C ALA A 365 -21.28 -53.44 18.02
N ASN A 366 -21.79 -53.87 16.86
CA ASN A 366 -22.81 -53.14 16.12
C ASN A 366 -24.15 -53.30 16.86
N ALA A 367 -24.88 -52.20 17.05
CA ALA A 367 -26.34 -52.21 17.20
C ALA A 367 -26.86 -50.81 16.88
N GLY A 368 -27.65 -50.70 15.81
CA GLY A 368 -28.65 -49.64 15.72
C GLY A 368 -29.82 -49.99 16.63
N ASP A 369 -30.55 -48.99 17.09
CA ASP A 369 -32.00 -48.94 16.86
C ASP A 369 -32.62 -47.62 17.30
N GLN A 370 -33.86 -47.48 16.89
CA GLN A 370 -34.64 -46.28 16.63
C GLN A 370 -35.32 -45.65 17.87
N CYS A 371 -35.75 -44.40 17.65
CA CYS A 371 -37.00 -43.78 18.11
C CYS A 371 -37.35 -43.72 19.62
N ALA A 372 -37.59 -42.50 20.10
CA ALA A 372 -38.89 -42.13 20.68
C ALA A 372 -39.10 -40.60 20.65
N GLN A 373 -40.30 -40.22 20.22
CA GLN A 373 -40.83 -38.87 20.14
C GLN A 373 -41.20 -38.33 21.53
N ASN A 374 -41.15 -37.00 21.72
CA ASN A 374 -42.33 -36.29 22.25
C ASN A 374 -42.33 -34.78 22.01
N ARG A 375 -43.54 -34.29 21.70
CA ARG A 375 -44.02 -32.93 21.39
C ARG A 375 -43.69 -31.90 22.48
N SER A 376 -43.45 -30.63 22.14
CA SER A 376 -44.46 -29.57 21.87
C SER A 376 -43.69 -28.29 21.49
N GLY A 377 -44.11 -27.33 20.66
CA GLY A 377 -45.29 -27.08 19.83
C GLY A 377 -45.24 -25.60 19.40
N HIS A 378 -45.26 -25.36 18.07
CA HIS A 378 -45.60 -24.12 17.32
C HIS A 378 -44.75 -22.83 17.48
N ALA A 379 -44.18 -22.23 16.41
CA ALA A 379 -44.77 -21.49 15.26
C ALA A 379 -45.47 -20.20 15.72
N ALA A 380 -45.29 -18.99 15.18
CA ALA A 380 -45.10 -18.52 13.81
C ALA A 380 -44.51 -17.07 13.87
N GLU A 381 -43.62 -16.66 12.96
CA GLU A 381 -43.87 -15.75 11.82
C GLU A 381 -43.50 -14.25 12.04
N HIS A 382 -42.80 -13.75 11.02
CA HIS A 382 -42.75 -12.41 10.41
C HIS A 382 -43.06 -11.13 11.21
N GLY A 383 -42.15 -10.15 11.09
CA GLY A 383 -42.43 -8.74 11.37
C GLY A 383 -41.33 -7.80 10.89
N PHE A 384 -41.56 -7.15 9.76
CA PHE A 384 -40.81 -6.00 9.24
C PHE A 384 -40.86 -4.82 10.23
N TRP A 385 -39.74 -4.11 10.44
CA TRP A 385 -39.74 -2.83 11.14
C TRP A 385 -39.77 -1.68 10.14
N GLN A 386 -40.94 -1.04 10.10
CA GLN A 386 -41.24 0.20 9.39
C GLN A 386 -40.89 1.38 10.31
N GLN A 387 -40.16 2.36 9.78
CA GLN A 387 -39.94 3.66 10.42
C GLN A 387 -41.18 4.52 10.22
N ASP A 388 -41.57 5.26 11.26
CA ASP A 388 -42.43 6.44 11.12
C ASP A 388 -41.98 7.59 12.06
N PRO A 389 -42.32 8.84 11.70
CA PRO A 389 -41.53 10.04 12.01
C PRO A 389 -41.95 10.77 13.29
N LEU A 390 -41.02 11.59 13.82
CA LEU A 390 -41.23 12.52 14.92
C LEU A 390 -42.09 13.72 14.48
N PRO A 391 -43.04 14.20 15.32
CA PRO A 391 -43.77 15.42 15.04
C PRO A 391 -43.02 16.67 15.52
N LEU A 392 -43.24 17.75 14.77
CA LEU A 392 -42.84 19.14 14.99
C LEU A 392 -43.60 19.82 16.14
N SER A 393 -43.10 21.02 16.47
CA SER A 393 -43.68 22.15 17.25
C SER A 393 -43.59 22.04 18.78
N LEU A 394 -43.17 23.07 19.53
CA LEU A 394 -43.16 24.54 19.34
C LEU A 394 -41.80 25.18 19.65
#